data_AF-A0A924CBH6-F1
#
_entry.id   AF-A0A924CBH6-F1
#
_cell.length_a   1.000
_cell.length_b   1.000
_cell.length_c   1.000
_cell.angle_alpha   90.00
_cell.angle_beta   90.00
_cell.angle_gamma   90.00
#
_symmetry.space_group_name_H-M   'P 1'
#
loop_
_entity.id
_entity.type
_entity.pdbx_description
1 polymer ?
#
loop_
_entity_poly.entity_id
_entity_poly.type
_entity_poly.pdbx_seq_one_letter_code
_entity_poly.pdbx_strand_id
1 'polypeptide(L)' 'YPAAGFVSLAAAAGAHTLEINLDRSAGTSLFDEARHGPAGTLVPALADALLRA' A
#
# COMPACT_ATOMS: atom_id res chain seq x y z
N TYR A 1 -12.72 3.18 8.17
CA TYR A 1 -13.08 2.45 9.40
C TYR A 1 -13.44 1.00 9.10
N PRO A 2 -13.24 0.05 10.05
CA PRO A 2 -12.19 0.13 11.05
C PRO A 2 -10.83 0.07 10.34
N ALA A 3 -10.62 -0.93 9.48
CA ALA A 3 -9.35 -1.17 8.78
C ALA A 3 -8.92 -0.05 7.82
N ALA A 4 -9.85 0.58 7.09
CA ALA A 4 -9.49 1.65 6.14
C ALA A 4 -8.87 2.90 6.80
N GLY A 5 -8.92 3.02 8.13
CA GLY A 5 -8.25 4.09 8.87
C GLY A 5 -6.84 3.73 9.36
N PHE A 6 -6.41 2.48 9.22
CA PHE A 6 -5.11 2.03 9.73
C PHE A 6 -3.94 2.69 9.00
N VAL A 7 -4.10 3.06 7.72
CA VAL A 7 -3.08 3.80 6.99
C VAL A 7 -2.71 5.11 7.68
N SER A 8 -3.70 5.85 8.20
CA SER A 8 -3.46 7.11 8.92
C SER A 8 -2.72 6.89 10.24
N LEU A 9 -3.00 5.78 10.94
CA LEU A 9 -2.26 5.42 12.16
C LEU A 9 -0.82 4.99 11.86
N ALA A 10 -0.62 4.20 10.80
CA ALA A 10 0.70 3.77 10.36
C ALA A 10 1.55 4.99 9.94
N ALA A 11 0.99 5.90 9.14
CA ALA A 11 1.65 7.13 8.75
C ALA A 11 1.98 8.02 9.97
N ALA A 12 1.05 8.17 10.93
CA ALA A 12 1.30 8.92 12.15
C ALA A 12 2.39 8.30 13.04
N ALA A 13 2.60 6.98 12.95
CA ALA A 13 3.69 6.26 13.62
C ALA A 13 5.02 6.31 12.84
N GLY A 14 5.08 6.99 11.69
CA GLY A 14 6.28 7.12 10.86
C GLY A 14 6.55 5.93 9.94
N ALA A 15 5.57 5.03 9.74
CA ALA A 15 5.72 3.96 8.76
C ALA A 15 5.52 4.50 7.34
N HIS A 16 6.31 4.00 6.39
CA HIS A 16 6.04 4.19 4.97
C HIS A 16 4.83 3.36 4.55
N THR A 17 3.91 3.96 3.81
CA THR A 17 2.61 3.38 3.47
C THR A 17 2.45 3.17 1.97
N LEU A 18 2.07 1.95 1.58
CA LEU A 18 1.85 1.56 0.18
C LEU A 18 0.47 0.92 0.01
N GLU A 19 -0.31 1.42 -0.95
CA GLU A 19 -1.51 0.76 -1.45
C GLU A 19 -1.18 -0.14 -2.64
N ILE A 20 -1.56 -1.42 -2.57
CA ILE A 20 -1.70 -2.28 -3.75
C ILE A 20 -3.18 -2.61 -3.89
N ASN A 21 -3.77 -2.21 -5.01
CA ASN A 21 -5.17 -2.51 -5.31
C ASN A 21 -5.36 -2.68 -6.82
N LEU A 22 -6.47 -3.31 -7.26
CA LEU A 22 -6.73 -3.45 -8.69
C LEU A 22 -6.91 -2.07 -9.36
N ASP A 23 -7.73 -1.24 -8.72
CA ASP A 23 -8.05 0.13 -9.13
C ASP A 23 -7.92 1.09 -7.95
N ARG A 24 -7.98 2.39 -8.23
CA ARG A 24 -7.93 3.44 -7.21
C ARG A 24 -9.07 3.28 -6.19
N SER A 25 -8.72 3.30 -4.90
CA SER A 25 -9.69 3.31 -3.80
C SER A 25 -10.05 4.74 -3.37
N ALA A 26 -11.11 4.89 -2.58
CA ALA A 26 -11.43 6.18 -1.95
C ALA A 26 -10.34 6.67 -0.98
N GLY A 27 -9.49 5.76 -0.48
CA GLY A 27 -8.41 6.04 0.46
C GLY A 27 -7.03 6.18 -0.19
N THR A 28 -6.89 6.02 -1.51
CA THR A 28 -5.58 6.01 -2.18
C THR A 28 -4.73 7.24 -1.85
N SER A 29 -5.34 8.41 -1.72
CA SER A 29 -4.61 9.66 -1.39
C SER A 29 -4.04 9.71 0.03
N LEU A 30 -4.33 8.70 0.86
CA LEU A 30 -3.81 8.60 2.23
C LEU A 30 -2.49 7.81 2.31
N PHE A 31 -2.06 7.18 1.22
CA PHE A 31 -0.82 6.40 1.15
C PHE A 31 0.31 7.21 0.51
N ASP A 32 1.56 6.94 0.90
CA ASP A 32 2.75 7.55 0.29
C ASP A 32 2.96 7.07 -1.15
N GLU A 33 2.72 5.78 -1.40
CA GLU A 33 2.72 5.17 -2.72
C GLU A 33 1.41 4.43 -3.00
N ALA A 34 1.03 4.37 -4.27
CA ALA A 34 -0.06 3.51 -4.73
C ALA A 34 0.30 2.86 -6.06
N ARG A 35 0.04 1.55 -6.16
CA ARG A 35 0.25 0.75 -7.36
C ARG A 35 -1.06 0.06 -7.72
N HIS A 36 -1.55 0.33 -8.93
CA HIS A 36 -2.81 -0.21 -9.41
C HIS A 36 -2.58 -1.32 -10.45
N GLY A 37 -3.15 -2.49 -10.20
CA GLY A 37 -3.03 -3.66 -11.07
C GLY A 37 -3.24 -5.00 -10.34
N PRO A 38 -3.10 -6.14 -11.04
CA PRO A 38 -3.36 -7.45 -10.47
C PRO A 38 -2.44 -7.77 -9.29
N ALA A 39 -3.02 -8.16 -8.16
CA ALA A 39 -2.26 -8.54 -6.96
C ALA A 39 -1.27 -9.68 -7.22
N GLY A 40 -1.65 -10.66 -8.06
CA GLY A 40 -0.78 -11.77 -8.47
C GLY A 40 0.48 -11.35 -9.24
N THR A 41 0.54 -10.12 -9.72
CA THR A 41 1.73 -9.54 -10.36
C THR A 41 2.46 -8.59 -9.41
N LEU A 42 1.72 -7.68 -8.76
CA LEU A 42 2.32 -6.59 -7.98
C LEU A 42 2.87 -7.05 -6.63
N VAL A 43 2.21 -7.97 -5.94
CA VAL A 43 2.64 -8.41 -4.60
C VAL A 43 3.94 -9.23 -4.66
N PRO A 44 4.12 -10.22 -5.56
CA PRO A 44 5.40 -10.91 -5.70
C PRO A 44 6.54 -9.96 -6.06
N ALA A 45 6.31 -9.03 -6.99
CA ALA A 45 7.30 -8.03 -7.38
C ALA A 45 7.71 -7.11 -6.22
N LEU A 46 6.76 -6.72 -5.36
CA LEU A 46 7.06 -5.96 -4.14
C LEU A 46 7.92 -6.78 -3.17
N ALA A 47 7.54 -8.03 -2.89
CA ALA A 47 8.28 -8.89 -1.97
C ALA A 47 9.73 -9.08 -2.43
N ASP A 48 9.92 -9.35 -3.73
CA ASP A 48 11.24 -9.43 -4.34
C ASP A 48 12.06 -8.14 -4.20
N ALA A 49 11.43 -6.97 -4.35
CA ALA A 49 12.12 -5.68 -4.20
C ALA A 49 12.54 -5.42 -2.74
N LEU A 50 11.67 -5.74 -1.78
CA LEU A 50 11.94 -5.53 -0.35
C LEU A 50 13.04 -6.47 0.19
N LEU A 51 13.11 -7.71 -0.31
CA LEU A 51 14.07 -8.70 0.16
C LEU A 51 15.47 -8.58 -0.48
N ARG A 52 15.61 -7.78 -1.54
CA ARG A 52 16.90 -7.51 -2.19
C ARG A 52 17.62 -6.27 -1.64
N ALA A 53 16.95 -5.50 -0.79
CA ALA A 53 17.46 -4.27 -0.18
C ALA A 53 18.31 -4.55 1.08
#